data_AF-A0A939FFA2-F1
#
_entry.id   AF-A0A939FFA2-F1
#
_cell.length_a   1.000
_cell.length_b   1.000
_cell.length_c   1.000
_cell.angle_alpha   90.00
_cell.angle_beta   90.00
_cell.angle_gamma   90.00
#
_symmetry.space_group_name_H-M   'P 1'
#
loop_
_entity.id
_entity.type
_entity.pdbx_description
1 polymer ?
#
loop_
_entity_poly.entity_id
_entity_poly.type
_entity_poly.pdbx_seq_one_letter_code
_entity_poly.pdbx_strand_id
1 'polypeptide(L)' 'LGVPQVTLLSEVSVTDGKVNGRRDGDTATEHLEAALPAAISVTDQSGEARYPSFKGIMAAKKKPVESLDLDDLD' A
#
# COMPACT_ATOMS: atom_id res chain seq x y z
N LEU A 1 -12.75 -2.36 -10.30
CA LEU A 1 -12.43 -3.07 -9.03
C LEU A 1 -13.58 -3.06 -8.03
N GLY A 2 -14.32 -1.96 -7.81
CA GLY A 2 -15.53 -1.99 -6.97
C GLY A 2 -15.30 -2.40 -5.50
N VAL A 3 -14.06 -2.30 -5.04
CA VAL A 3 -13.64 -2.66 -3.68
C VAL A 3 -13.71 -1.44 -2.76
N PRO A 4 -13.84 -1.63 -1.43
CA PRO A 4 -13.65 -0.56 -0.46
C PRO A 4 -12.34 0.19 -0.68
N GLN A 5 -12.37 1.50 -0.47
CA GLN A 5 -11.17 2.33 -0.50
C GLN A 5 -10.87 2.92 0.88
N VAL A 6 -9.61 2.83 1.30
CA VAL A 6 -9.11 3.47 2.53
C VAL A 6 -7.84 4.25 2.19
N THR A 7 -8.02 5.52 1.89
CA THR A 7 -6.96 6.38 1.34
C THR A 7 -6.25 7.22 2.40
N LEU A 8 -5.09 7.77 2.07
CA LEU A 8 -4.33 8.72 2.89
C LEU A 8 -4.02 8.21 4.31
N LEU A 9 -3.74 6.92 4.44
CA LEU A 9 -3.40 6.34 5.73
C LEU A 9 -1.98 6.75 6.16
N SER A 10 -1.88 7.38 7.33
CA SER A 10 -0.63 7.68 8.03
C SER A 10 -0.16 6.53 8.93
N GLU A 11 -1.03 5.54 9.19
CA GLU A 11 -0.68 4.25 9.79
C GLU A 11 -1.54 3.15 9.16
N VAL A 12 -0.97 1.96 8.97
CA VAL A 12 -1.66 0.81 8.38
C VAL A 12 -1.33 -0.46 9.15
N SER A 13 -2.36 -1.26 9.44
CA SER A 13 -2.22 -2.65 9.86
C SER A 13 -3.20 -3.54 9.10
N VAL A 14 -2.79 -4.79 8.87
CA VAL A 14 -3.63 -5.81 8.21
C VAL A 14 -3.76 -6.98 9.16
N THR A 15 -4.98 -7.29 9.58
CA THR A 15 -5.27 -8.36 10.54
C THR A 15 -6.68 -8.88 10.28
N ASP A 16 -6.88 -10.19 10.45
CA ASP A 16 -8.19 -10.85 10.36
C ASP A 16 -9.02 -10.54 9.10
N GLY A 17 -8.35 -10.47 7.93
CA GLY A 17 -9.03 -10.21 6.66
C GLY A 17 -9.51 -8.76 6.49
N LYS A 18 -9.00 -7.84 7.30
CA LYS A 18 -9.30 -6.40 7.22
C LYS A 18 -8.03 -5.57 7.16
N VAL A 19 -8.16 -4.41 6.54
CA VAL A 19 -7.20 -3.32 6.72
C VAL A 19 -7.74 -2.35 7.76
N ASN A 20 -6.87 -1.95 8.67
CA ASN A 20 -7.11 -0.91 9.66
C ASN A 20 -6.07 0.19 9.45
N GLY A 21 -6.46 1.43 9.68
CA GLY A 21 -5.51 2.52 9.59
C GLY A 21 -5.99 3.82 10.20
N ARG A 22 -5.06 4.75 10.30
CA ARG A 22 -5.27 6.11 10.78
C ARG A 22 -5.09 7.07 9.61
N ARG A 23 -6.01 8.02 9.43
CA ARG A 23 -5.88 9.13 8.47
C ARG A 23 -5.87 10.42 9.26
N ASP A 24 -4.84 11.22 9.07
CA ASP A 24 -4.71 12.52 9.71
C ASP A 24 -5.12 13.62 8.73
N GLY A 25 -6.17 14.36 9.07
CA GLY A 25 -6.56 15.59 8.41
C GLY A 25 -6.34 16.80 9.31
N ASP A 26 -6.52 17.99 8.76
CA ASP A 26 -6.20 19.25 9.46
C ASP A 26 -7.01 19.46 10.74
N THR A 27 -8.24 18.93 10.79
CA THR A 27 -9.19 19.15 11.89
C THR A 27 -9.44 17.90 12.73
N ALA A 28 -9.11 16.72 12.23
CA ALA A 28 -9.44 15.46 12.87
C ALA A 28 -8.53 14.32 12.41
N THR A 29 -8.36 13.35 13.31
CA THR A 29 -7.81 12.04 13.01
C THR A 29 -8.96 11.05 12.87
N GLU A 30 -8.99 10.33 11.75
CA GLU A 30 -9.97 9.29 11.44
C GLU A 30 -9.34 7.91 11.63
N HIS A 31 -10.03 7.02 12.34
CA HIS A 31 -9.71 5.59 12.37
C HIS A 31 -10.61 4.86 11.40
N LEU A 32 -10.02 4.21 10.41
CA LEU A 32 -10.73 3.61 9.29
C LEU A 32 -10.48 2.10 9.26
N GLU A 33 -11.52 1.34 8.94
CA GLU A 33 -11.47 -0.11 8.75
C GLU A 33 -12.19 -0.48 7.44
N ALA A 34 -11.64 -1.44 6.70
CA ALA A 34 -12.35 -2.07 5.59
C ALA A 34 -12.03 -3.57 5.48
N ALA A 35 -13.04 -4.36 5.09
CA ALA A 35 -12.85 -5.76 4.75
C ALA A 35 -12.04 -5.90 3.45
N LEU A 36 -11.15 -6.89 3.41
CA LEU A 36 -10.41 -7.24 2.20
C LEU A 36 -11.29 -8.04 1.21
N PRO A 37 -11.10 -7.88 -0.11
CA PRO A 37 -10.09 -7.05 -0.75
C PRO A 37 -10.43 -5.55 -0.68
N ALA A 38 -9.43 -4.70 -0.44
CA ALA A 38 -9.57 -3.25 -0.36
C ALA A 38 -8.41 -2.56 -1.11
N ALA A 39 -8.69 -1.39 -1.68
CA ALA A 39 -7.68 -0.50 -2.25
C ALA A 39 -7.26 0.54 -1.20
N ILE A 40 -5.95 0.69 -0.97
CA ILE A 40 -5.45 1.68 -0.01
C ILE A 40 -4.44 2.62 -0.64
N SER A 41 -4.32 3.81 -0.07
CA SER A 41 -3.19 4.70 -0.30
C SER A 41 -2.62 5.16 1.04
N VAL A 42 -1.31 5.39 1.07
CA VAL A 42 -0.59 5.80 2.27
C VAL A 42 0.12 7.12 2.03
N THR A 43 0.37 7.87 3.09
CA THR A 43 1.25 9.04 3.06
C THR A 43 2.68 8.64 3.44
N ASP A 44 3.63 9.57 3.32
CA ASP A 44 5.00 9.43 3.82
C ASP A 44 5.09 9.23 5.34
N GLN A 45 4.01 9.51 6.07
CA GLN A 45 3.91 9.27 7.51
C GLN A 45 3.69 7.79 7.87
N SER A 46 3.30 6.95 6.90
CA SER A 46 3.04 5.51 7.11
C SER A 46 4.26 4.68 7.50
N GLY A 47 5.46 5.26 7.35
CA GLY A 47 6.71 4.68 7.80
C GLY A 47 7.90 5.16 6.97
N GLU A 48 9.10 4.95 7.49
CA GLU A 48 10.31 5.34 6.79
C GLU A 48 10.73 4.28 5.76
N ALA A 49 11.01 4.74 4.54
CA ALA A 49 11.58 3.90 3.49
C ALA A 49 12.98 3.41 3.93
N ARG A 50 13.16 2.08 3.93
CA ARG A 50 14.45 1.48 4.30
C ARG A 50 15.41 1.51 3.12
N TYR A 51 16.68 1.84 3.37
CA TYR A 51 17.74 1.64 2.40
C TYR A 51 17.95 0.14 2.13
N PRO A 52 17.92 -0.31 0.86
CA PRO A 52 18.14 -1.70 0.54
C PRO A 52 19.60 -2.11 0.78
N SER A 53 19.81 -3.33 1.25
CA SER A 53 21.16 -3.89 1.36
C SER A 53 21.74 -4.20 -0.02
N PHE A 54 23.07 -4.23 -0.15
CA PHE A 54 23.73 -4.61 -1.40
C PHE A 54 23.25 -5.98 -1.94
N LYS A 55 23.12 -6.98 -1.04
CA LYS A 55 22.55 -8.29 -1.38
C LYS A 55 21.11 -8.17 -1.88
N GLY A 56 20.31 -7.32 -1.27
CA GLY A 56 18.93 -7.02 -1.70
C GLY A 56 18.87 -6.43 -3.11
N ILE A 57 19.75 -5.48 -3.42
CA ILE A 57 19.87 -4.88 -4.76
C ILE A 57 20.23 -5.96 -5.80
N MET A 58 21.23 -6.79 -5.51
CA MET A 58 21.66 -7.86 -6.42
C MET A 58 20.59 -8.94 -6.64
N ALA A 59 19.80 -9.26 -5.61
CA ALA A 59 18.68 -10.19 -5.73
C ALA A 59 17.51 -9.58 -6.53
N ALA A 60 17.21 -8.29 -6.33
CA ALA A 60 16.16 -7.59 -7.07
C ALA A 60 16.43 -7.53 -8.57
N LYS A 61 17.70 -7.35 -8.99
CA LYS A 61 18.10 -7.38 -10.41
C LYS A 61 17.78 -8.68 -11.15
N LYS A 62 17.60 -9.79 -10.43
CA LYS A 62 17.30 -11.11 -11.02
C LYS A 62 15.80 -11.42 -11.05
N LYS A 63 14.95 -10.58 -10.44
CA LYS A 63 13.50 -10.78 -10.47
C LYS A 63 12.99 -10.54 -11.89
N PRO A 64 12.09 -11.39 -12.40
CA PRO A 64 11.47 -11.15 -13.70
C PRO A 64 10.70 -9.84 -13.66
N VAL A 65 10.80 -9.06 -14.73
CA VAL A 65 10.00 -7.86 -14.97
C VAL A 65 9.10 -8.18 -16.14
N GLU A 66 7.80 -8.25 -15.86
CA GLU A 66 6.77 -8.41 -16.87
C GLU A 66 6.46 -7.04 -17.46
N SER A 67 6.51 -6.94 -18.79
CA SER A 67 6.13 -5.74 -19.54
C SER A 67 4.82 -6.05 -20.26
N LEU A 68 3.81 -5.22 -20.03
CA LEU A 68 2.52 -5.29 -20.68
C LEU A 68 2.35 -4.04 -21.55
N ASP A 69 1.85 -4.23 -22.77
CA ASP A 69 1.36 -3.15 -23.61
C ASP A 69 -0.11 -2.84 -23.26
N LEU A 70 -0.63 -1.70 -23.74
CA LEU A 70 -2.01 -1.30 -23.45
C LEU A 70 -3.03 -2.33 -23.96
N ASP A 71 -2.72 -2.98 -25.08
CA ASP A 71 -3.59 -3.98 -25.71
C ASP A 71 -3.60 -5.32 -24.93
N ASP A 72 -2.71 -5.51 -23.95
CA ASP A 72 -2.70 -6.68 -23.06
C ASP A 72 -3.66 -6.51 -21.86
N LEU A 73 -4.27 -5.33 -21.69
CA LEU A 73 -5.14 -5.01 -20.55
C LEU A 73 -6.63 -5.15 -20.91
N ASP A 74 -7.37 -5.89 -20.08
CA ASP A 74 -8.84 -6.08 -20.17
C ASP A 74 -9.64 -5.01 -19.38
#